data_AF-A0A7S3MJ09-F1
#
_entry.id   AF-A0A7S3MJ09-F1
#
_cell.length_a   1.000
_cell.length_b   1.000
_cell.length_c   1.000
_cell.angle_alpha   90.00
_cell.angle_beta   90.00
_cell.angle_gamma   90.00
#
_symmetry.space_group_name_H-M   'P 1'
#
loop_
_entity.id
_entity.type
_entity.pdbx_description
1 polymer ?
#
loop_
_entity_poly.entity_id
_entity_poly.type
_entity_poly.pdbx_seq_one_letter_code
_entity_poly.pdbx_strand_id
1 'polypeptide(L)'
;MIYTMITDLFNFEELKKKTGFAIKRYKESLYRGEIHDGLRHGQGICVYEIGRVYEGEWLDDKRHGKGYERFSNGNQYLGDYLKGCVSGKGLYTWVNGDTYDGEWSNGVKHGYGVWKGVSGDSYIGQ
;
A
#
# COMPACT_ATOMS: atom_id res chain seq x y z
N MET A 1 15.57 -14.66 -4.01
CA MET A 1 14.96 -13.56 -4.80
C MET A 1 14.99 -12.31 -3.94
N ILE A 2 15.78 -11.31 -4.34
CA ILE A 2 15.89 -10.01 -3.67
C ILE A 2 14.66 -9.21 -4.11
N TYR A 3 13.89 -8.68 -3.16
CA TYR A 3 12.79 -7.76 -3.45
C TYR A 3 13.36 -6.35 -3.54
N THR A 4 13.03 -5.63 -4.61
CA THR A 4 13.37 -4.21 -4.77
C THR A 4 12.17 -3.37 -4.35
N MET A 5 12.41 -2.37 -3.49
CA MET A 5 11.39 -1.41 -3.09
C MET A 5 10.79 -0.70 -4.31
N ILE A 6 9.46 -0.60 -4.32
CA ILE A 6 8.69 0.12 -5.34
C ILE A 6 8.57 1.60 -4.95
N THR A 7 8.56 1.89 -3.65
CA THR A 7 8.40 3.24 -3.12
C THR A 7 9.48 3.62 -2.13
N ASP A 8 9.61 4.93 -1.88
CA ASP A 8 10.49 5.50 -0.86
C ASP A 8 9.78 5.69 0.48
N LEU A 9 8.69 4.97 0.75
CA LEU A 9 7.94 5.07 2.01
C LEU A 9 8.81 4.74 3.23
N PHE A 10 9.80 3.86 3.07
CA PHE A 10 10.79 3.55 4.08
C PHE A 10 12.02 2.88 3.45
N ASN A 11 13.15 2.92 4.15
CA ASN A 11 14.38 2.27 3.73
C ASN A 11 14.40 0.80 4.19
N PHE A 12 14.47 -0.15 3.25
CA PHE A 12 14.47 -1.57 3.58
C PHE A 12 15.74 -2.04 4.32
N GLU A 13 16.89 -1.42 4.07
CA GLU A 13 18.14 -1.74 4.77
C GLU A 13 18.09 -1.31 6.24
N GLU A 14 17.46 -0.17 6.54
CA GLU A 14 17.21 0.26 7.91
C GLU A 14 16.14 -0.59 8.59
N LEU A 15 15.08 -0.97 7.87
CA LEU A 15 14.04 -1.85 8.39
C LEU A 15 14.61 -3.19 8.88
N LYS A 16 15.55 -3.78 8.14
CA LYS A 16 16.22 -5.05 8.53
C LYS A 16 16.98 -4.99 9.84
N LYS A 17 17.36 -3.79 10.31
CA LYS A 17 18.12 -3.60 11.56
C LYS A 17 17.22 -3.46 12.79
N LYS A 18 15.91 -3.29 12.61
CA LYS A 18 14.99 -3.08 13.74
C LYS A 18 14.79 -4.39 14.54
N THR A 19 14.69 -4.26 15.86
CA THR A 19 14.56 -5.40 16.81
C THR A 19 13.34 -6.29 16.54
N GLY A 20 12.28 -5.77 15.91
CA GLY A 20 11.10 -6.54 15.53
C GLY A 20 11.11 -7.13 14.12
N PHE A 21 12.19 -6.94 13.33
CA PHE A 21 12.20 -7.40 11.95
C PHE A 21 12.20 -8.93 11.85
N ALA A 22 11.27 -9.46 11.06
CA ALA A 22 11.22 -10.87 10.73
C ALA A 22 10.75 -11.11 9.30
N ILE A 23 11.06 -12.30 8.80
CA ILE A 23 10.50 -12.84 7.56
C ILE A 23 9.47 -13.91 7.95
N LYS A 24 8.19 -13.67 7.67
CA LYS A 24 7.10 -14.59 8.01
C LYS A 24 6.41 -15.09 6.74
N ARG A 25 6.39 -16.41 6.56
CA ARG A 25 5.69 -17.06 5.45
C ARG A 25 4.26 -17.40 5.89
N TYR A 26 3.30 -17.00 5.06
CA TYR A 26 1.91 -17.40 5.14
C TYR A 26 1.59 -18.34 3.99
N LYS A 27 0.36 -18.89 3.98
CA LYS A 27 -0.09 -19.84 2.95
C LYS A 27 0.11 -19.32 1.52
N GLU A 28 -0.18 -18.05 1.28
CA GLU A 28 -0.22 -17.43 -0.07
C GLU A 28 0.57 -16.11 -0.12
N SER A 29 1.41 -15.84 0.88
CA SER A 29 2.19 -14.61 0.94
C SER A 29 3.47 -14.73 1.76
N LEU A 30 4.37 -13.79 1.53
CA LEU A 30 5.63 -13.65 2.25
C LEU A 30 5.76 -12.23 2.78
N TYR A 31 5.80 -12.10 4.10
CA TYR A 31 5.97 -10.84 4.80
C TYR A 31 7.42 -10.64 5.22
N ARG A 32 7.92 -9.41 5.08
CA ARG A 32 9.22 -8.95 5.58
C ARG A 32 9.03 -7.60 6.25
N GLY A 33 9.16 -7.53 7.56
CA GLY A 33 8.93 -6.30 8.29
C GLY A 33 8.86 -6.52 9.78
N GLU A 34 8.42 -5.51 10.49
CA GLU A 34 8.28 -5.57 11.94
C GLU A 34 7.14 -6.52 12.35
N ILE A 35 7.36 -7.28 13.43
CA ILE A 35 6.40 -8.15 14.08
C ILE A 35 6.32 -7.73 15.55
N HIS A 36 5.10 -7.58 16.05
CA HIS A 36 4.80 -7.36 17.46
C HIS A 36 3.75 -8.38 17.90
N ASP A 37 4.00 -9.10 18.99
CA ASP A 37 3.14 -10.18 19.50
C ASP A 37 2.68 -11.20 18.44
N GLY A 38 3.59 -11.52 17.51
CA GLY A 38 3.34 -12.47 16.43
C GLY A 38 2.52 -11.92 15.25
N LEU A 39 2.04 -10.68 15.34
CA LEU A 39 1.26 -9.97 14.31
C LEU A 39 2.14 -9.02 13.50
N ARG A 40 1.78 -8.77 12.23
CA ARG A 40 2.42 -7.72 11.41
C ARG A 40 2.15 -6.37 12.05
N HIS A 41 3.21 -5.60 12.25
CA HIS A 41 3.17 -4.30 12.90
C HIS A 41 4.25 -3.40 12.27
N GLY A 42 4.18 -2.09 12.46
CA GLY A 42 5.20 -1.15 11.98
C GLY A 42 5.36 -1.20 10.46
N GLN A 43 6.58 -1.07 9.96
CA GLN A 43 6.85 -1.09 8.52
C GLN A 43 7.03 -2.51 8.00
N GLY A 44 6.50 -2.79 6.81
CA GLY A 44 6.72 -4.08 6.18
C GLY A 44 6.23 -4.21 4.74
N ILE A 45 6.77 -5.23 4.08
CA ILE A 45 6.48 -5.62 2.71
C ILE A 45 5.76 -6.96 2.74
N CYS A 46 4.60 -7.05 2.08
CA CYS A 46 3.87 -8.29 1.90
C CYS A 46 3.70 -8.58 0.41
N VAL A 47 4.34 -9.65 -0.07
CA VAL A 47 4.23 -10.12 -1.45
C VAL A 47 3.29 -11.31 -1.47
N TYR A 48 2.21 -11.23 -2.25
CA TYR A 48 1.22 -12.29 -2.41
C TYR A 48 1.47 -13.06 -3.71
N GLU A 49 1.17 -14.36 -3.73
CA GLU A 49 1.42 -15.23 -4.90
C GLU A 49 0.69 -14.79 -6.16
N ILE A 50 -0.46 -14.11 -6.00
CA ILE A 50 -1.30 -13.57 -7.09
C ILE A 50 -0.79 -12.24 -7.68
N GLY A 51 0.51 -11.93 -7.53
CA GLY A 51 1.14 -10.70 -8.05
C GLY A 51 0.80 -9.41 -7.29
N ARG A 52 -0.04 -9.49 -6.26
CA ARG A 52 -0.35 -8.37 -5.36
C ARG A 52 0.82 -8.09 -4.44
N VAL A 53 1.09 -6.82 -4.17
CA VAL A 53 2.16 -6.39 -3.26
C VAL A 53 1.67 -5.24 -2.39
N TYR A 54 2.05 -5.24 -1.12
CA TYR A 54 1.88 -4.11 -0.22
C TYR A 54 3.23 -3.71 0.40
N GLU A 55 3.55 -2.43 0.36
CA GLU A 55 4.64 -1.80 1.11
C GLU A 55 4.03 -0.72 1.99
N GLY A 56 4.19 -0.79 3.31
CA GLY A 56 3.68 0.28 4.14
C GLY A 56 3.63 -0.08 5.60
N GLU A 57 2.83 0.69 6.32
CA GLU A 57 2.63 0.50 7.74
C GLU A 57 1.55 -0.56 8.04
N TRP A 58 1.71 -1.22 9.17
CA TRP A 58 0.89 -2.29 9.68
C TRP A 58 0.57 -2.03 11.16
N LEU A 59 -0.64 -2.38 11.57
CA LEU A 59 -1.08 -2.38 12.95
C LEU A 59 -1.92 -3.64 13.16
N ASP A 60 -1.36 -4.58 13.93
CA ASP A 60 -2.00 -5.83 14.34
C ASP A 60 -2.63 -6.59 13.15
N ASP A 61 -1.79 -6.95 12.19
CA ASP A 61 -2.13 -7.63 10.93
C ASP A 61 -3.01 -6.83 9.94
N LYS A 62 -3.36 -5.59 10.26
CA LYS A 62 -4.09 -4.69 9.36
C LYS A 62 -3.17 -3.66 8.75
N ARG A 63 -3.38 -3.38 7.47
CA ARG A 63 -2.75 -2.22 6.80
C ARG A 63 -3.20 -0.95 7.51
N HIS A 64 -2.26 -0.07 7.79
CA HIS A 64 -2.48 1.15 8.56
C HIS A 64 -1.54 2.24 8.04
N GLY A 65 -1.75 3.50 8.43
CA GLY A 65 -0.85 4.60 8.12
C GLY A 65 -0.63 4.78 6.62
N LYS A 66 0.59 5.12 6.20
CA LYS A 66 0.96 5.24 4.80
C LYS A 66 1.26 3.87 4.19
N GLY A 67 0.73 3.65 2.99
CA GLY A 67 0.98 2.42 2.24
C GLY A 67 0.89 2.59 0.74
N TYR A 68 1.66 1.77 0.06
CA TYR A 68 1.59 1.47 -1.35
C TYR A 68 1.02 0.07 -1.54
N GLU A 69 0.09 -0.07 -2.47
CA GLU A 69 -0.43 -1.35 -2.91
C GLU A 69 -0.44 -1.45 -4.42
N ARG A 70 0.15 -2.51 -4.96
CA ARG A 70 -0.10 -2.95 -6.33
C ARG A 70 -1.09 -4.11 -6.27
N PHE A 71 -2.25 -3.93 -6.89
CA PHE A 71 -3.29 -4.94 -6.99
C PHE A 71 -2.93 -5.99 -8.05
N SER A 72 -3.55 -7.18 -7.97
CA SER A 72 -3.32 -8.27 -8.94
C SER A 72 -3.67 -7.91 -10.38
N ASN A 73 -4.56 -6.93 -10.59
CA ASN A 73 -4.92 -6.42 -11.92
C ASN A 73 -3.94 -5.35 -12.44
N GLY A 74 -2.86 -5.04 -11.72
CA GLY A 74 -1.87 -4.04 -12.10
C GLY A 74 -2.19 -2.60 -11.67
N ASN A 75 -3.41 -2.34 -11.18
CA ASN A 75 -3.72 -1.03 -10.58
C ASN A 75 -2.86 -0.80 -9.34
N GLN A 76 -2.70 0.46 -8.97
CA GLN A 76 -1.83 0.87 -7.88
C GLN A 76 -2.53 1.89 -7.00
N TYR A 77 -2.22 1.88 -5.72
CA TYR A 77 -2.66 2.88 -4.75
C TYR A 77 -1.49 3.29 -3.87
N LEU A 78 -1.31 4.59 -3.69
CA LEU A 78 -0.39 5.19 -2.72
C LEU A 78 -1.16 6.18 -1.85
N GLY A 79 -1.28 5.90 -0.57
CA GLY A 79 -2.05 6.78 0.32
C GLY A 79 -2.25 6.22 1.72
N ASP A 80 -3.28 6.72 2.39
CA ASP A 80 -3.60 6.37 3.76
C ASP A 80 -4.43 5.07 3.87
N TYR A 81 -4.13 4.29 4.89
CA TYR A 81 -4.86 3.10 5.30
C TYR A 81 -5.34 3.24 6.74
N LEU A 82 -6.57 2.80 6.99
CA LEU A 82 -7.14 2.71 8.32
C LEU A 82 -7.84 1.37 8.48
N LYS A 83 -7.41 0.59 9.49
CA LYS A 83 -7.97 -0.73 9.84
C LYS A 83 -8.08 -1.69 8.66
N GLY A 84 -7.11 -1.65 7.74
CA GLY A 84 -7.04 -2.52 6.57
C GLY A 84 -7.75 -1.98 5.32
N CYS A 85 -8.38 -0.82 5.39
CA CYS A 85 -9.08 -0.17 4.27
C CYS A 85 -8.34 1.07 3.80
N VAL A 86 -8.40 1.34 2.51
CA VAL A 86 -8.00 2.64 1.94
C VAL A 86 -8.89 3.74 2.54
N SER A 87 -8.27 4.81 3.01
CA SER A 87 -8.93 5.91 3.74
C SER A 87 -8.13 7.20 3.55
N GLY A 88 -8.61 8.34 4.05
CA GLY A 88 -7.82 9.58 4.08
C GLY A 88 -7.51 10.10 2.69
N LYS A 89 -6.24 10.40 2.39
CA LYS A 89 -5.82 10.88 1.06
C LYS A 89 -5.00 9.83 0.34
N GLY A 90 -5.17 9.75 -0.98
CA GLY A 90 -4.32 8.88 -1.79
C GLY A 90 -4.50 9.04 -3.29
N LEU A 91 -3.46 8.58 -3.98
CA LEU A 91 -3.37 8.49 -5.43
C LEU A 91 -3.65 7.05 -5.86
N TYR A 92 -4.70 6.87 -6.66
CA TYR A 92 -4.98 5.63 -7.35
C TYR A 92 -4.59 5.76 -8.81
N THR A 93 -3.77 4.83 -9.30
CA THR A 93 -3.32 4.76 -10.69
C THR A 93 -3.90 3.49 -11.31
N TRP A 94 -4.73 3.65 -12.33
CA TRP A 94 -5.21 2.52 -13.12
C TRP A 94 -4.10 2.01 -14.03
N VAL A 95 -4.16 0.72 -14.40
CA VAL A 95 -3.19 0.10 -15.31
C VAL A 95 -3.11 0.79 -16.67
N ASN A 96 -4.19 1.45 -17.11
CA ASN A 96 -4.22 2.24 -18.34
C ASN A 96 -3.47 3.59 -18.23
N GLY A 97 -3.00 3.96 -17.02
CA GLY A 97 -2.28 5.20 -16.73
C GLY A 97 -3.16 6.33 -16.18
N ASP A 98 -4.49 6.17 -16.16
CA ASP A 98 -5.36 7.17 -15.54
C ASP A 98 -5.04 7.29 -14.05
N THR A 99 -5.30 8.46 -13.48
CA THR A 99 -5.07 8.71 -12.05
C THR A 99 -6.27 9.34 -11.37
N TYR A 100 -6.42 9.06 -10.09
CA TYR A 100 -7.33 9.77 -9.20
C TYR A 100 -6.56 10.11 -7.93
N ASP A 101 -6.37 11.40 -7.70
CA ASP A 101 -5.76 11.95 -6.50
C ASP A 101 -6.85 12.62 -5.68
N GLY A 102 -7.18 12.07 -4.51
CA GLY A 102 -8.29 12.59 -3.74
C GLY A 102 -8.48 11.92 -2.39
N GLU A 103 -9.64 12.23 -1.83
CA GLU A 103 -10.10 11.70 -0.56
C GLU A 103 -10.75 10.32 -0.71
N TRP A 104 -10.62 9.51 0.33
CA TRP A 104 -11.06 8.13 0.41
C TRP A 104 -11.68 7.83 1.77
N SER A 105 -12.73 7.02 1.78
CA SER A 105 -13.34 6.52 3.01
C SER A 105 -13.81 5.08 2.80
N ASN A 106 -13.37 4.16 3.66
CA ASN A 106 -13.74 2.74 3.60
C ASN A 106 -13.57 2.09 2.21
N GLY A 107 -12.50 2.46 1.50
CA GLY A 107 -12.18 1.91 0.17
C GLY A 107 -12.92 2.53 -1.01
N VAL A 108 -13.78 3.52 -0.78
CA VAL A 108 -14.45 4.27 -1.87
C VAL A 108 -13.91 5.68 -1.97
N LYS A 109 -13.92 6.23 -3.19
CA LYS A 109 -13.68 7.66 -3.44
C LYS A 109 -14.72 8.45 -2.64
N HIS A 110 -14.27 9.46 -1.93
CA HIS A 110 -15.12 10.27 -1.05
C HIS A 110 -14.63 11.71 -1.10
N GLY A 111 -15.50 12.71 -0.94
CA GLY A 111 -15.10 14.10 -0.89
C GLY A 111 -14.35 14.56 -2.15
N TYR A 112 -13.39 15.47 -1.97
CA TYR A 112 -12.71 16.08 -3.10
C TYR A 112 -11.70 15.15 -3.75
N GLY A 113 -11.68 15.13 -5.08
CA GLY A 113 -10.67 14.42 -5.86
C GLY A 113 -10.55 14.90 -7.29
N VAL A 114 -9.34 14.74 -7.84
CA VAL A 114 -9.00 15.06 -9.22
C VAL A 114 -8.73 13.77 -9.96
N TRP A 115 -9.57 13.47 -10.94
CA TRP A 115 -9.27 12.45 -11.95
C TRP A 115 -8.48 13.10 -13.10
N LYS A 116 -7.45 12.41 -13.58
CA LYS A 116 -6.71 12.78 -14.79
C LYS A 116 -6.62 11.57 -15.72
N GLY A 117 -7.12 11.73 -16.94
CA GLY A 117 -6.96 10.77 -18.01
C GLY A 117 -5.59 10.88 -18.67
N VAL A 118 -5.10 9.78 -19.23
CA VAL A 118 -3.83 9.80 -19.99
C VAL A 118 -3.88 10.73 -21.21
N SER A 119 -5.07 10.97 -21.77
CA SER A 119 -5.32 11.93 -22.85
C SER A 119 -5.12 13.41 -22.45
N GLY A 120 -4.93 13.69 -21.16
CA GLY A 120 -4.82 15.05 -20.62
C GLY A 120 -6.15 15.62 -20.11
N ASP A 121 -7.25 14.89 -20.24
CA ASP A 121 -8.53 15.26 -19.65
C ASP A 121 -8.43 15.25 -18.12
N SER A 122 -9.12 16.20 -17.47
CA SER A 122 -9.18 16.22 -16.01
C SER A 122 -10.58 16.58 -15.52
N TYR A 123 -10.97 15.97 -14.40
CA TYR A 123 -12.25 16.21 -13.74
C TYR A 123 -12.04 16.37 -12.25
N ILE A 124 -12.70 17.36 -11.66
CA ILE A 124 -12.73 17.57 -10.21
C ILE A 124 -14.12 17.17 -9.73
N GLY A 125 -14.16 16.17 -8.84
CA GLY A 125 -15.38 15.72 -8.15
C GLY A 125 -15.38 16.11 -6.67
N GLN A 126 -16.56 16.19 -6.08
CA GLN A 126 -16.82 16.35 -4.65
C GLN A 126 -17.77 15.24 -4.18
#